data_AF-A0A537UCL3-F1
#
_entry.id   AF-A0A537UCL3-F1
#
_cell.length_a   1.000
_cell.length_b   1.000
_cell.length_c   1.000
_cell.angle_alpha   90.00
_cell.angle_beta   90.00
_cell.angle_gamma   90.00
#
_symmetry.space_group_name_H-M   'P 1'
#
loop_
_entity.id
_entity.type
_entity.pdbx_description
1 polymer ?
#
loop_
_entity_poly.entity_id
_entity_poly.type
_entity_poly.pdbx_seq_one_letter_code
_entity_poly.pdbx_strand_id
1 'polypeptide(L)'
;MAGNDSVDQDAIAAQWEASLDSEDPAQAAQAAAANELSGTMALQWAAMVEDGGRDFDGGKNGGGERVLSQEEIDNLLGFSAGDVNLDEHSGIRAIIDSAMVSYERLPMLEIVFDRLVRLMTTSLRNFTSDNVEVSLDRITSVRFGDYMNSIPLPAVLCVFKAEEWENFGLATVDSSLIYSMIDVLLGGRRGQTSLRIEGRPYTTIETNLVKRLVEVVLTDAEQAFRPLSPVTFTIDRLETNPR
;
A
#
# COMPACT_ATOMS: atom_id res chain seq x y z
N MET A 1 -15.99 51.02 -19.08
CA MET A 1 -15.01 50.55 -20.08
C MET A 1 -13.72 50.25 -19.34
N ALA A 2 -13.36 48.97 -19.20
CA ALA A 2 -12.00 48.51 -18.91
C ALA A 2 -11.95 47.06 -19.41
N GLY A 3 -11.15 46.85 -20.46
CA GLY A 3 -11.03 45.59 -21.19
C GLY A 3 -10.21 44.56 -20.43
N ASN A 4 -10.51 43.31 -20.73
CA ASN A 4 -9.92 42.08 -20.22
C ASN A 4 -8.59 41.80 -20.96
N ASP A 5 -7.45 42.03 -20.32
CA ASP A 5 -6.15 41.49 -20.77
C ASP A 5 -5.92 40.14 -20.07
N SER A 6 -6.60 39.11 -20.56
CA SER A 6 -6.20 37.73 -20.30
C SER A 6 -4.94 37.46 -21.11
N VAL A 7 -3.80 37.37 -20.42
CA VAL A 7 -2.54 36.89 -20.99
C VAL A 7 -2.81 35.54 -21.63
N ASP A 8 -2.78 35.51 -22.96
CA ASP A 8 -3.19 34.38 -23.78
C ASP A 8 -2.13 33.28 -23.65
N GLN A 9 -2.35 32.36 -22.69
CA GLN A 9 -1.40 31.30 -22.34
C GLN A 9 -1.13 30.37 -23.52
N ASP A 10 -2.07 30.27 -24.46
CA ASP A 10 -1.91 29.51 -25.71
C ASP A 10 -0.92 30.19 -26.68
N ALA A 11 -0.85 31.53 -26.71
CA ALA A 11 0.11 32.26 -27.52
C ALA A 11 1.54 32.11 -26.97
N ILE A 12 1.68 32.04 -25.64
CA ILE A 12 2.95 31.77 -24.98
C ILE A 12 3.35 30.31 -25.25
N ALA A 13 2.45 29.34 -25.06
CA ALA A 13 2.75 27.94 -25.33
C ALA A 13 3.21 27.70 -26.78
N ALA A 14 2.53 28.30 -27.77
CA ALA A 14 2.91 28.19 -29.18
C ALA A 14 4.28 28.82 -29.48
N GLN A 15 4.64 29.90 -28.79
CA GLN A 15 5.95 30.56 -28.95
C GLN A 15 7.08 29.75 -28.32
N TRP A 16 6.81 29.03 -27.22
CA TRP A 16 7.75 28.11 -26.60
C TRP A 16 7.93 26.84 -27.44
N GLU A 17 6.85 26.31 -28.02
CA GLU A 17 6.90 25.14 -28.90
C GLU A 17 7.68 25.44 -30.20
N ALA A 18 7.49 26.63 -30.78
CA ALA A 18 8.26 27.07 -31.96
C ALA A 18 9.75 27.31 -31.66
N SER A 19 10.13 27.59 -30.41
CA SER A 19 11.54 27.78 -30.02
C SER A 19 12.30 26.46 -29.81
N LEU A 20 11.57 25.36 -29.59
CA LEU A 20 12.15 24.02 -29.43
C LEU A 20 12.37 23.32 -30.77
N ASP A 21 11.64 23.72 -31.82
CA ASP A 21 11.64 23.07 -33.14
C ASP A 21 12.65 23.69 -34.14
N SER A 22 13.42 24.71 -33.73
CA SER A 22 14.49 25.26 -34.57
C SER A 22 15.82 24.49 -34.38
N GLU A 23 16.03 23.44 -35.18
CA GLU A 23 17.27 22.65 -35.23
C GLU A 23 18.45 23.38 -35.92
N ASP A 24 18.69 24.65 -35.61
CA ASP A 24 19.86 25.39 -36.12
C ASP A 24 20.61 26.11 -34.98
N PRO A 25 21.74 25.54 -34.49
CA PRO A 25 22.45 26.02 -33.30
C PRO A 25 22.99 27.46 -33.42
N ALA A 26 23.07 28.01 -34.63
CA ALA A 26 23.47 29.39 -34.87
C ALA A 26 22.38 30.41 -34.52
N GLN A 27 21.10 30.07 -34.68
CA GLN A 27 19.97 30.98 -34.38
C GLN A 27 19.63 30.99 -32.88
N ALA A 28 19.75 29.83 -32.21
CA ALA A 28 19.59 29.75 -30.75
C ALA A 28 20.63 30.59 -30.00
N ALA A 29 21.88 30.63 -30.49
CA ALA A 29 22.94 31.46 -29.92
C ALA A 29 22.67 32.97 -30.08
N GLN A 30 22.06 33.39 -31.19
CA GLN A 30 21.69 34.79 -31.41
C GLN A 30 20.47 35.22 -30.58
N ALA A 31 19.49 34.33 -30.39
CA ALA A 31 18.35 34.59 -29.50
C ALA A 31 18.77 34.69 -28.02
N ALA A 32 19.72 33.85 -27.59
CA ALA A 32 20.30 33.94 -26.24
C ALA A 32 21.13 35.23 -26.04
N ALA A 33 21.87 35.67 -27.06
CA ALA A 33 22.64 36.91 -27.01
C ALA A 33 21.76 38.17 -27.01
N ALA A 34 20.57 38.13 -27.63
CA ALA A 34 19.62 39.25 -27.65
C ALA A 34 18.89 39.44 -26.30
N ASN A 35 18.96 38.47 -25.38
CA ASN A 35 18.30 38.54 -24.08
C ASN A 35 19.25 39.05 -22.97
N GLU A 36 19.84 40.24 -23.21
CA GLU A 36 20.78 40.93 -22.32
C GLU A 36 20.18 41.27 -20.92
N LEU A 37 18.88 41.06 -20.70
CA LEU A 37 18.20 41.33 -19.44
C LEU A 37 18.49 40.29 -18.33
N SER A 38 18.97 39.08 -18.67
CA SER A 38 19.28 38.02 -17.69
C SER A 38 20.65 38.24 -17.01
N GLY A 39 21.62 38.78 -17.76
CA GLY A 39 22.98 39.02 -17.25
C GLY A 39 23.06 40.14 -16.20
N THR A 40 22.25 41.19 -16.34
CA THR A 40 22.20 42.32 -15.40
C THR A 40 21.60 41.93 -14.05
N MET A 41 20.65 40.99 -14.03
CA MET A 41 19.99 40.52 -12.81
C MET A 41 20.91 39.60 -11.97
N ALA A 42 21.72 38.77 -12.65
CA ALA A 42 22.73 37.93 -12.00
C ALA A 42 23.88 38.75 -11.38
N LEU A 43 24.31 39.83 -12.05
CA LEU A 43 25.29 40.76 -11.50
C LEU A 43 24.73 41.54 -10.30
N GLN A 44 23.44 41.89 -10.32
CA GLN A 44 22.78 42.56 -9.21
C GLN A 44 22.64 41.65 -7.97
N TRP A 45 22.41 40.35 -8.18
CA TRP A 45 22.44 39.35 -7.12
C TRP A 45 23.84 39.15 -6.52
N ALA A 46 24.87 39.06 -7.36
CA ALA A 46 26.25 38.93 -6.89
C ALA A 46 26.70 40.15 -6.05
N ALA A 47 26.32 41.37 -6.47
CA ALA A 47 26.62 42.61 -5.74
C ALA A 47 25.87 42.71 -4.39
N MET A 48 24.64 42.18 -4.29
CA MET A 48 23.90 42.14 -3.01
C MET A 48 24.50 41.14 -2.00
N VAL A 49 25.13 40.07 -2.48
CA VAL A 49 25.78 39.07 -1.62
C VAL A 49 27.14 39.57 -1.10
N GLU A 50 27.82 40.43 -1.84
CA GLU A 50 29.16 40.93 -1.48
C GLU A 50 29.14 42.15 -0.52
N ASP A 51 28.06 42.93 -0.47
CA ASP A 51 27.90 44.12 0.39
C ASP A 51 27.36 43.82 1.81
N GLY A 52 27.05 42.56 2.12
CA GLY A 52 26.37 42.13 3.36
C GLY A 52 27.24 42.01 4.62
N GLY A 53 28.39 42.66 4.68
CA GLY A 53 29.36 42.50 5.78
C GLY A 53 29.88 43.79 6.38
N ARG A 54 29.09 44.49 7.22
CA ARG A 54 29.58 45.41 8.28
C ARG A 54 28.46 45.91 9.22
N ASP A 55 28.60 45.50 10.49
CA ASP A 55 28.12 46.08 11.76
C ASP A 55 26.89 47.00 11.81
N PHE A 56 25.83 46.57 12.52
CA PHE A 56 25.02 47.48 13.34
C PHE A 56 24.47 46.78 14.60
N ASP A 57 24.92 47.29 15.75
CA ASP A 57 24.46 47.05 17.12
C ASP A 57 23.09 47.69 17.39
N GLY A 58 22.31 47.12 18.33
CA GLY A 58 21.26 47.85 19.07
C GLY A 58 19.79 47.58 18.72
N GLY A 59 19.16 46.66 19.47
CA GLY A 59 17.93 46.93 20.23
C GLY A 59 16.57 47.26 19.54
N LYS A 60 15.67 46.27 19.64
CA LYS A 60 14.19 46.35 19.84
C LYS A 60 13.25 46.78 18.70
N ASN A 61 12.46 45.76 18.33
CA ASN A 61 11.01 45.76 18.08
C ASN A 61 10.50 46.22 16.70
N GLY A 62 10.24 45.23 15.83
CA GLY A 62 9.44 45.38 14.62
C GLY A 62 9.06 44.00 14.11
N GLY A 63 7.76 43.70 14.05
CA GLY A 63 7.24 42.44 13.55
C GLY A 63 7.63 42.23 12.09
N GLY A 64 8.46 41.22 11.87
CA GLY A 64 8.77 40.61 10.59
C GLY A 64 8.89 39.12 10.85
N GLU A 65 8.31 38.33 9.96
CA GLU A 65 8.43 36.88 9.84
C GLU A 65 9.72 36.36 10.49
N ARG A 66 9.60 35.92 11.75
CA ARG A 66 10.75 35.41 12.50
C ARG A 66 11.11 34.10 11.82
N VAL A 67 12.18 34.15 11.02
CA VAL A 67 12.85 32.95 10.53
C VAL A 67 13.21 32.14 11.77
N LEU A 68 12.49 31.04 11.97
CA LEU A 68 12.70 30.16 13.10
C LEU A 68 14.12 29.60 12.99
N SER A 69 14.84 29.57 14.12
CA SER A 69 16.13 28.90 14.13
C SER A 69 15.94 27.42 13.86
N GLN A 70 16.96 26.77 13.29
CA GLN A 70 16.92 25.32 13.02
C GLN A 70 16.55 24.51 14.29
N GLU A 71 16.92 25.01 15.47
CA GLU A 71 16.55 24.42 16.77
C GLU A 71 15.07 24.61 17.14
N GLU A 72 14.43 25.74 16.77
CA GLU A 72 12.98 25.92 16.94
C GLU A 72 12.18 25.09 15.92
N ILE A 73 12.71 24.95 14.70
CA ILE A 73 12.15 24.08 13.66
C ILE A 73 12.20 22.62 14.12
N ASP A 74 13.34 22.17 14.66
CA ASP A 74 13.51 20.79 15.14
C ASP A 74 12.62 20.49 16.35
N ASN A 75 12.39 21.47 17.24
CA ASN A 75 11.44 21.33 18.35
C ASN A 75 9.97 21.29 17.89
N LEU A 76 9.63 21.98 16.80
CA LEU A 76 8.30 21.89 16.18
C LEU A 76 8.10 20.63 15.34
N LEU A 77 9.17 20.08 14.75
CA LEU A 77 9.15 18.89 13.89
C LEU A 77 9.52 17.59 14.61
N GLY A 78 9.88 17.63 15.90
CA GLY A 78 10.08 16.44 16.73
C GLY A 78 11.24 15.55 16.30
N PHE A 79 12.27 16.12 15.66
CA PHE A 79 13.49 15.39 15.29
C PHE A 79 14.64 15.74 16.24
N SER A 80 14.53 15.35 17.51
CA SER A 80 15.71 15.28 18.38
C SER A 80 16.59 14.10 17.93
N ALA A 81 17.65 14.41 17.18
CA ALA A 81 18.72 13.47 16.83
C ALA A 81 19.57 13.15 18.08
N GLY A 82 19.04 12.27 18.92
CA GLY A 82 19.69 11.83 20.15
C GLY A 82 18.69 11.17 21.07
N ASP A 83 18.66 9.83 21.02
CA ASP A 83 17.79 8.92 21.76
C ASP A 83 16.39 8.71 21.15
N VAL A 84 16.36 7.93 20.06
CA VAL A 84 15.13 7.28 19.58
C VAL A 84 14.82 6.12 20.51
N ASN A 85 14.36 6.43 21.71
CA ASN A 85 13.58 5.49 22.49
C ASN A 85 12.13 5.60 21.97
N LEU A 86 11.72 4.60 21.19
CA LEU A 86 10.41 4.48 20.52
C LEU A 86 9.25 4.25 21.51
N ASP A 87 9.24 4.95 22.64
CA ASP A 87 8.27 4.76 23.73
C ASP A 87 7.44 6.01 24.04
N GLU A 88 7.28 6.93 23.10
CA GLU A 88 6.19 7.92 23.15
C GLU A 88 5.10 7.59 22.11
N HIS A 89 4.42 6.50 22.44
CA HIS A 89 3.02 6.30 22.11
C HIS A 89 2.26 7.55 22.60
N SER A 90 2.01 8.49 21.68
CA SER A 90 1.08 9.60 21.89
C SER A 90 -0.12 9.09 22.69
N GLY A 91 -0.29 9.57 23.93
CA GLY A 91 -1.33 9.06 24.83
C GLY A 91 -2.72 9.09 24.23
N ILE A 92 -2.95 9.96 23.24
CA ILE A 92 -4.19 10.01 22.45
C ILE A 92 -4.28 8.84 21.47
N ARG A 93 -3.19 8.48 20.75
CA ARG A 93 -3.15 7.24 19.95
C ARG A 93 -3.25 6.00 20.83
N ALA A 94 -2.62 5.96 22.00
CA ALA A 94 -2.74 4.85 22.94
C ALA A 94 -4.16 4.72 23.52
N ILE A 95 -4.89 5.84 23.71
CA ILE A 95 -6.31 5.83 24.12
C ILE A 95 -7.21 5.41 22.96
N ILE A 96 -6.93 5.86 21.73
CA ILE A 96 -7.64 5.41 20.52
C ILE A 96 -7.35 3.92 20.24
N ASP A 97 -6.14 3.45 20.52
CA ASP A 97 -5.72 2.06 20.38
C ASP A 97 -6.26 1.16 21.48
N SER A 98 -6.32 1.65 22.72
CA SER A 98 -6.88 0.90 23.86
C SER A 98 -8.41 0.93 23.90
N ALA A 99 -9.07 1.88 23.24
CA ALA A 99 -10.52 1.92 23.09
C ALA A 99 -11.07 0.92 22.06
N MET A 100 -10.21 0.32 21.23
CA MET A 100 -10.57 -0.73 20.28
C MET A 100 -9.76 -1.98 20.61
N VAL A 101 -10.22 -2.98 21.35
CA VAL A 101 -11.47 -3.69 21.18
C VAL A 101 -11.35 -4.84 22.20
N SER A 102 -12.23 -4.93 23.18
CA SER A 102 -12.38 -6.14 23.99
C SER A 102 -13.51 -6.96 23.38
N TYR A 103 -13.24 -7.70 22.31
CA TYR A 103 -14.23 -8.67 21.84
C TYR A 103 -14.20 -9.87 22.77
N GLU A 104 -15.34 -10.10 23.42
CA GLU A 104 -15.65 -11.33 24.14
C GLU A 104 -15.29 -12.55 23.27
N ARG A 105 -14.85 -13.64 23.90
CA ARG A 105 -14.61 -14.90 23.19
C ARG A 105 -15.87 -15.24 22.40
N LEU A 106 -15.71 -15.64 21.14
CA LEU A 106 -16.80 -16.09 20.27
C LEU A 106 -16.83 -17.63 20.28
N PRO A 107 -17.31 -18.28 21.36
CA PRO A 107 -17.27 -19.74 21.48
C PRO A 107 -18.04 -20.43 20.35
N MET A 108 -19.06 -19.77 19.80
CA MET A 108 -19.80 -20.29 18.65
C MET A 108 -18.96 -20.30 17.37
N LEU A 109 -18.05 -19.34 17.18
CA LEU A 109 -17.17 -19.29 16.02
C LEU A 109 -16.09 -20.37 16.10
N GLU A 110 -15.56 -20.64 17.30
CA GLU A 110 -14.63 -21.76 17.55
C GLU A 110 -15.27 -23.10 17.16
N ILE A 111 -16.54 -23.33 17.54
CA ILE A 111 -17.28 -24.55 17.19
C ILE A 111 -17.48 -24.66 15.67
N VAL A 112 -17.80 -23.55 15.00
CA VAL A 112 -17.96 -23.53 13.53
C VAL A 112 -16.64 -23.84 12.84
N PHE A 113 -15.53 -23.27 13.28
CA PHE A 113 -14.23 -23.54 12.66
C PHE A 113 -13.69 -24.94 12.96
N ASP A 114 -13.94 -25.53 14.14
CA ASP A 114 -13.63 -26.95 14.37
C ASP A 114 -14.41 -27.85 13.40
N ARG A 115 -15.68 -27.53 13.16
CA ARG A 115 -16.48 -28.22 12.15
C ARG A 115 -15.91 -28.02 10.74
N LEU A 116 -15.53 -26.79 10.39
CA LEU A 116 -14.94 -26.47 9.09
C LEU A 116 -13.68 -27.31 8.85
N VAL A 117 -12.78 -27.39 9.82
CA VAL A 117 -11.54 -28.19 9.74
C VAL A 117 -11.84 -29.66 9.42
N ARG A 118 -12.87 -30.25 10.06
CA ARG A 118 -13.28 -31.65 9.81
C ARG A 118 -13.80 -31.84 8.38
N LEU A 119 -14.60 -30.91 7.88
CA LEU A 119 -15.11 -30.94 6.50
C LEU A 119 -13.96 -30.79 5.49
N MET A 120 -13.11 -29.78 5.70
CA MET A 120 -11.94 -29.49 4.86
C MET A 120 -10.97 -30.67 4.77
N THR A 121 -10.73 -31.39 5.86
CA THR A 121 -9.85 -32.56 5.85
C THR A 121 -10.33 -33.62 4.84
N THR A 122 -11.65 -33.77 4.70
CA THR A 122 -12.24 -34.73 3.75
C THR A 122 -12.29 -34.16 2.34
N SER A 123 -12.74 -32.93 2.18
CA SER A 123 -12.87 -32.29 0.86
C SER A 123 -11.51 -32.06 0.19
N LEU A 124 -10.51 -31.58 0.94
CA LEU A 124 -9.16 -31.35 0.42
C LEU A 124 -8.47 -32.64 0.05
N ARG A 125 -8.66 -33.72 0.82
CA ARG A 125 -8.19 -35.06 0.43
C ARG A 125 -8.78 -35.52 -0.89
N ASN A 126 -10.08 -35.29 -1.10
CA ASN A 126 -10.75 -35.64 -2.36
C ASN A 126 -10.27 -34.74 -3.52
N PHE A 127 -9.99 -33.48 -3.23
CA PHE A 127 -9.52 -32.50 -4.20
C PHE A 127 -8.06 -32.76 -4.63
N THR A 128 -7.16 -33.08 -3.69
CA THR A 128 -5.76 -33.41 -3.95
C THR A 128 -5.55 -34.85 -4.42
N SER A 129 -6.48 -35.77 -4.08
CA SER A 129 -6.27 -37.22 -4.13
C SER A 129 -5.07 -37.71 -3.29
N ASP A 130 -4.69 -36.95 -2.27
CA ASP A 130 -3.59 -37.26 -1.35
C ASP A 130 -3.99 -37.06 0.12
N ASN A 131 -3.19 -37.56 1.05
CA ASN A 131 -3.43 -37.40 2.48
C ASN A 131 -3.14 -35.95 2.91
N VAL A 132 -4.21 -35.21 3.23
CA VAL A 132 -4.13 -33.84 3.76
C VAL A 132 -4.52 -33.85 5.24
N GLU A 133 -3.77 -33.10 6.05
CA GLU A 133 -4.07 -32.80 7.45
C GLU A 133 -4.39 -31.31 7.58
N VAL A 134 -5.48 -30.99 8.27
CA VAL A 134 -5.94 -29.62 8.49
C VAL A 134 -6.09 -29.41 9.99
N SER A 135 -5.60 -28.30 10.50
CA SER A 135 -5.73 -27.90 11.90
C SER A 135 -6.02 -26.41 12.01
N LEU A 136 -6.67 -26.01 13.11
CA LEU A 136 -6.89 -24.61 13.46
C LEU A 136 -5.77 -24.15 14.40
N ASP A 137 -4.96 -23.18 13.97
CA ASP A 137 -3.86 -22.63 14.79
C ASP A 137 -4.38 -21.66 15.87
N ARG A 138 -5.00 -20.56 15.45
CA ARG A 138 -5.53 -19.53 16.35
C ARG A 138 -6.65 -18.72 15.71
N ILE A 139 -7.50 -18.15 16.56
CA ILE A 139 -8.49 -17.15 16.18
C ILE A 139 -8.11 -15.85 16.90
N THR A 140 -7.83 -14.81 16.13
CA THR A 140 -7.43 -13.50 16.66
C THR A 140 -8.22 -12.39 15.98
N SER A 141 -8.57 -11.34 16.73
CA SER A 141 -9.14 -10.12 16.17
C SER A 141 -8.01 -9.12 15.91
N VAL A 142 -7.91 -8.63 14.68
CA VAL A 142 -6.93 -7.64 14.25
C VAL A 142 -7.62 -6.61 13.37
N ARG A 143 -7.07 -5.39 13.29
CA ARG A 143 -7.58 -4.39 12.36
C ARG A 143 -7.28 -4.80 10.93
N PHE A 144 -8.20 -4.51 10.01
CA PHE A 144 -8.05 -4.85 8.61
C PHE A 144 -6.76 -4.28 7.99
N GLY A 145 -6.45 -3.00 8.26
CA GLY A 145 -5.23 -2.36 7.75
C GLY A 145 -3.95 -3.04 8.26
N ASP A 146 -3.92 -3.45 9.54
CA ASP A 146 -2.78 -4.15 10.12
C ASP A 146 -2.64 -5.57 9.54
N TYR A 147 -3.78 -6.25 9.33
CA TYR A 147 -3.80 -7.56 8.67
C TYR A 147 -3.25 -7.49 7.24
N MET A 148 -3.73 -6.54 6.43
CA MET A 148 -3.27 -6.39 5.03
C MET A 148 -1.76 -6.10 4.94
N ASN A 149 -1.21 -5.33 5.89
CA ASN A 149 0.23 -5.07 5.95
C ASN A 149 1.05 -6.25 6.48
N SER A 150 0.41 -7.23 7.15
CA SER A 150 1.08 -8.42 7.69
C SER A 150 1.19 -9.58 6.69
N ILE A 151 0.47 -9.52 5.55
CA ILE A 151 0.45 -10.61 4.56
C ILE A 151 1.81 -10.66 3.83
N PRO A 152 2.53 -11.79 3.89
CA PRO A 152 3.78 -11.94 3.16
C PRO A 152 3.52 -12.03 1.65
N LEU A 153 4.25 -11.24 0.88
CA LEU A 153 4.24 -11.33 -0.58
C LEU A 153 5.25 -12.39 -1.06
N PRO A 154 4.93 -13.22 -2.07
CA PRO A 154 3.69 -13.28 -2.84
C PRO A 154 2.57 -14.08 -2.15
N ALA A 155 1.32 -13.64 -2.28
CA ALA A 155 0.14 -14.36 -1.80
C ALA A 155 -1.03 -14.14 -2.76
N VAL A 156 -2.00 -15.05 -2.76
CA VAL A 156 -3.29 -14.85 -3.46
C VAL A 156 -4.34 -14.48 -2.43
N LEU A 157 -4.99 -13.35 -2.66
CA LEU A 157 -6.12 -12.88 -1.89
C LEU A 157 -7.39 -13.17 -2.68
N CYS A 158 -8.37 -13.75 -2.02
CA CYS A 158 -9.69 -13.99 -2.58
C CYS A 158 -10.70 -13.18 -1.78
N VAL A 159 -11.35 -12.24 -2.44
CA VAL A 159 -12.51 -11.53 -1.88
C VAL A 159 -13.75 -12.33 -2.27
N PHE A 160 -14.52 -12.71 -1.26
CA PHE A 160 -15.78 -13.42 -1.46
C PHE A 160 -16.92 -12.64 -0.82
N LYS A 161 -18.12 -12.78 -1.36
CA LYS A 161 -19.34 -12.19 -0.84
C LYS A 161 -20.13 -13.24 -0.09
N ALA A 162 -20.56 -12.90 1.11
CA ALA A 162 -21.58 -13.63 1.86
C ALA A 162 -22.94 -13.02 1.52
N GLU A 163 -23.75 -13.73 0.72
CA GLU A 163 -24.95 -13.13 0.11
C GLU A 163 -25.98 -12.68 1.16
N GLU A 164 -26.28 -13.53 2.12
CA GLU A 164 -27.28 -13.31 3.16
C GLU A 164 -26.80 -12.36 4.27
N TRP A 165 -25.48 -12.14 4.38
CA TRP A 165 -24.91 -11.17 5.31
C TRP A 165 -24.70 -9.80 4.69
N GLU A 166 -24.93 -9.69 3.37
CA GLU A 166 -24.70 -8.48 2.58
C GLU A 166 -23.29 -7.89 2.78
N ASN A 167 -22.29 -8.77 2.96
CA ASN A 167 -20.94 -8.36 3.32
C ASN A 167 -19.86 -9.17 2.59
N PHE A 168 -18.64 -8.67 2.62
CA PHE A 168 -17.47 -9.30 2.02
C PHE A 168 -16.59 -9.95 3.09
N GLY A 169 -15.99 -11.07 2.71
CA GLY A 169 -14.92 -11.74 3.43
C GLY A 169 -13.64 -11.81 2.60
N LEU A 170 -12.53 -12.04 3.29
CA LEU A 170 -11.21 -12.16 2.68
C LEU A 170 -10.62 -13.52 3.07
N ALA A 171 -10.15 -14.26 2.08
CA ALA A 171 -9.35 -15.47 2.25
C ALA A 171 -7.98 -15.26 1.62
N THR A 172 -6.92 -15.57 2.35
CA THR A 172 -5.54 -15.44 1.87
C THR A 172 -4.92 -16.82 1.76
N VAL A 173 -4.24 -17.09 0.65
CA VAL A 173 -3.53 -18.34 0.40
C VAL A 173 -2.05 -18.03 0.20
N ASP A 174 -1.21 -18.60 1.05
CA ASP A 174 0.24 -18.42 1.00
C ASP A 174 0.86 -19.12 -0.21
N SER A 175 1.93 -18.54 -0.74
CA SER A 175 2.70 -19.12 -1.86
C SER A 175 3.11 -20.57 -1.63
N SER A 176 3.53 -20.93 -0.42
CA SER A 176 3.96 -22.29 -0.07
C SER A 176 2.85 -23.30 -0.31
N LEU A 177 1.63 -22.99 0.13
CA LEU A 177 0.45 -23.83 -0.05
C LEU A 177 0.06 -23.93 -1.54
N ILE A 178 0.12 -22.81 -2.27
CA ILE A 178 -0.20 -22.77 -3.70
C ILE A 178 0.71 -23.71 -4.49
N TYR A 179 2.03 -23.60 -4.32
CA TYR A 179 2.99 -24.44 -5.05
C TYR A 179 2.89 -25.92 -4.66
N SER A 180 2.76 -26.22 -3.36
CA SER A 180 2.51 -27.60 -2.92
C SER A 180 1.23 -28.17 -3.54
N MET A 181 0.17 -27.38 -3.64
CA MET A 181 -1.08 -27.82 -4.26
C MET A 181 -0.93 -28.07 -5.77
N ILE A 182 -0.25 -27.17 -6.48
CA ILE A 182 0.01 -27.31 -7.91
C ILE A 182 0.83 -28.57 -8.19
N ASP A 183 1.88 -28.82 -7.42
CA ASP A 183 2.74 -29.99 -7.57
C ASP A 183 1.93 -31.28 -7.38
N VAL A 184 1.02 -31.33 -6.41
CA VAL A 184 0.15 -32.50 -6.18
C VAL A 184 -0.86 -32.68 -7.32
N LEU A 185 -1.53 -31.61 -7.77
CA LEU A 185 -2.55 -31.70 -8.82
C LEU A 185 -2.00 -32.00 -10.22
N LEU A 186 -0.80 -31.51 -10.53
CA LEU A 186 -0.16 -31.73 -11.83
C LEU A 186 0.69 -33.00 -11.88
N GLY A 187 0.72 -33.79 -10.80
CA GLY A 187 1.44 -35.07 -10.75
C GLY A 187 2.96 -34.90 -10.65
N GLY A 188 3.43 -33.83 -9.99
CA GLY A 188 4.83 -33.60 -9.68
C GLY A 188 5.45 -34.76 -8.89
N ARG A 189 6.75 -35.00 -9.08
CA ARG A 189 7.48 -36.03 -8.32
C ARG A 189 7.51 -35.65 -6.84
N ARG A 190 7.00 -36.54 -5.99
CA ARG A 190 7.11 -36.46 -4.52
C ARG A 190 8.58 -36.19 -4.13
N GLY A 191 8.83 -35.04 -3.50
CA GLY A 191 10.13 -34.72 -2.90
C GLY A 191 11.06 -33.82 -3.72
N GLN A 192 10.66 -33.36 -4.91
CA GLN A 192 11.28 -32.18 -5.52
C GLN A 192 10.39 -30.99 -5.18
N THR A 193 10.72 -30.25 -4.12
CA THR A 193 10.18 -28.89 -3.95
C THR A 193 10.52 -28.15 -5.23
N SER A 194 9.51 -27.84 -6.04
CA SER A 194 9.68 -27.00 -7.22
C SER A 194 10.47 -25.78 -6.77
N LEU A 195 11.65 -25.60 -7.38
CA LEU A 195 12.58 -24.55 -7.02
C LEU A 195 11.82 -23.23 -7.09
N ARG A 196 11.71 -22.59 -5.92
CA ARG A 196 11.08 -21.31 -5.67
C ARG A 196 11.65 -20.29 -6.66
N ILE A 197 10.92 -19.98 -7.73
CA ILE A 197 11.23 -18.81 -8.54
C ILE A 197 10.52 -17.65 -7.86
N GLU A 198 11.11 -17.18 -6.75
CA GLU A 198 10.65 -15.98 -6.06
C GLU A 198 10.55 -14.82 -7.07
N GLY A 199 9.39 -14.15 -7.11
CA GLY A 199 9.22 -12.93 -7.89
C GLY A 199 8.56 -13.07 -9.26
N ARG A 200 8.12 -14.27 -9.69
CA ARG A 200 7.25 -14.39 -10.88
C ARG A 200 5.78 -14.19 -10.50
N PRO A 201 4.99 -13.40 -11.25
CA PRO A 201 3.55 -13.36 -11.07
C PRO A 201 2.91 -14.72 -11.39
N TYR A 202 1.83 -15.06 -10.69
CA TYR A 202 1.12 -16.32 -10.92
C TYR A 202 0.59 -16.41 -12.36
N THR A 203 0.66 -17.61 -12.93
CA THR A 203 0.08 -17.89 -14.24
C THR A 203 -1.43 -18.08 -14.15
N THR A 204 -2.13 -17.95 -15.27
CA THR A 204 -3.57 -18.19 -15.35
C THR A 204 -3.96 -19.61 -14.89
N ILE A 205 -3.11 -20.61 -15.11
CA ILE A 205 -3.36 -21.98 -14.64
C ILE A 205 -3.30 -22.02 -13.11
N GLU A 206 -2.27 -21.40 -12.52
CA GLU A 206 -2.07 -21.36 -11.07
C GLU A 206 -3.22 -20.61 -10.39
N THR A 207 -3.59 -19.42 -10.87
CA THR A 207 -4.72 -18.66 -10.32
C THR A 207 -6.04 -19.43 -10.42
N ASN A 208 -6.29 -20.15 -11.52
CA ASN A 208 -7.50 -20.97 -11.66
C ASN A 208 -7.50 -22.17 -10.70
N LEU A 209 -6.35 -22.80 -10.45
CA LEU A 209 -6.25 -23.87 -9.45
C LEU A 209 -6.50 -23.36 -8.04
N VAL A 210 -5.95 -22.18 -7.70
CA VAL A 210 -6.21 -21.54 -6.41
C VAL A 210 -7.67 -21.14 -6.26
N LYS A 211 -8.29 -20.61 -7.31
CA LYS A 211 -9.74 -20.31 -7.30
C LYS A 211 -10.56 -21.55 -6.96
N ARG A 212 -10.30 -22.68 -7.62
CA ARG A 212 -10.99 -23.95 -7.34
C ARG A 212 -10.76 -24.45 -5.91
N LEU A 213 -9.54 -24.30 -5.39
CA LEU A 213 -9.23 -24.62 -4.01
C LEU A 213 -10.09 -23.78 -3.05
N VAL A 214 -10.16 -22.46 -3.27
CA VAL A 214 -10.97 -21.56 -2.44
C VAL A 214 -12.47 -21.90 -2.55
N GLU A 215 -12.98 -22.23 -3.73
CA GLU A 215 -14.38 -22.68 -3.92
C GLU A 215 -14.73 -23.91 -3.06
N VAL A 216 -13.82 -24.88 -2.96
CA VAL A 216 -13.99 -26.06 -2.09
C VAL A 216 -14.05 -25.64 -0.62
N VAL A 217 -13.14 -24.76 -0.19
CA VAL A 217 -13.11 -24.25 1.20
C VAL A 217 -14.37 -23.46 1.53
N LEU A 218 -14.84 -22.61 0.62
CA LEU A 218 -16.06 -21.81 0.81
C LEU A 218 -17.29 -22.73 0.90
N THR A 219 -17.38 -23.76 0.07
CA THR A 219 -18.47 -24.75 0.14
C THR A 219 -18.52 -25.46 1.50
N ASP A 220 -17.36 -25.79 2.06
CA ASP A 220 -17.29 -26.35 3.42
C ASP A 220 -17.65 -25.33 4.49
N ALA A 221 -17.28 -24.06 4.29
CA ALA A 221 -17.64 -22.96 5.19
C ALA A 221 -19.16 -22.78 5.25
N GLU A 222 -19.87 -22.78 4.12
CA GLU A 222 -21.35 -22.73 4.08
C GLU A 222 -21.97 -23.85 4.92
N GLN A 223 -21.47 -25.08 4.76
CA GLN A 223 -21.92 -26.22 5.54
C GLN A 223 -21.60 -26.11 7.02
N ALA A 224 -20.46 -25.53 7.37
CA ALA A 224 -20.05 -25.30 8.75
C ALA A 224 -20.93 -24.25 9.44
N PHE A 225 -21.28 -23.16 8.74
CA PHE A 225 -22.13 -22.06 9.25
C PHE A 225 -23.62 -22.41 9.30
N ARG A 226 -24.06 -23.42 8.55
CA ARG A 226 -25.48 -23.84 8.44
C ARG A 226 -26.28 -23.94 9.75
N PRO A 227 -25.74 -24.41 10.90
CA PRO A 227 -26.49 -24.45 12.17
C PRO A 227 -26.80 -23.08 12.76
N LEU A 228 -26.01 -22.05 12.44
CA LEU A 228 -26.18 -20.70 12.96
C LEU A 228 -26.98 -19.84 11.99
N SER A 229 -26.56 -19.81 10.75
CA SER A 229 -27.22 -19.09 9.66
C SER A 229 -26.94 -19.81 8.35
N PRO A 230 -27.96 -20.11 7.53
CA PRO A 230 -27.69 -20.42 6.15
C PRO A 230 -26.99 -19.22 5.51
N VAL A 231 -25.92 -19.48 4.78
CA VAL A 231 -25.15 -18.49 4.04
C VAL A 231 -24.58 -19.13 2.79
N THR A 232 -24.53 -18.36 1.71
CA THR A 232 -23.94 -18.69 0.43
C THR A 232 -22.73 -17.79 0.21
N PHE A 233 -21.57 -18.38 -0.10
CA PHE A 233 -20.33 -17.68 -0.35
C PHE A 233 -19.95 -17.74 -1.83
N THR A 234 -19.87 -16.57 -2.47
CA THR A 234 -19.49 -16.46 -3.88
C THR A 234 -18.19 -15.68 -4.04
N ILE A 235 -17.28 -16.16 -4.88
CA ILE A 235 -16.02 -15.45 -5.15
C ILE A 235 -16.32 -14.21 -6.01
N ASP A 236 -15.94 -13.04 -5.51
CA ASP A 236 -16.08 -11.76 -6.22
C ASP A 236 -14.85 -11.51 -7.10
N ARG A 237 -13.64 -11.56 -6.51
CA ARG A 237 -12.37 -11.36 -7.24
C ARG A 237 -11.21 -12.08 -6.57
N LEU A 238 -10.16 -12.32 -7.37
CA LEU A 238 -8.85 -12.75 -6.87
C LEU A 238 -7.81 -11.68 -7.17
N GLU A 239 -7.01 -11.34 -6.17
CA GLU A 239 -5.92 -10.37 -6.24
C GLU A 239 -4.60 -11.06 -5.87
N THR A 240 -3.49 -10.62 -6.46
CA THR A 240 -2.15 -11.16 -6.15
C THR A 240 -1.29 -10.18 -5.36
N ASN A 241 -1.83 -9.00 -5.06
CA ASN A 241 -1.18 -7.95 -4.29
C ASN A 241 -2.17 -7.40 -3.26
N PRO A 242 -1.83 -7.37 -1.96
CA PRO A 242 -2.66 -6.74 -0.93
C PRO A 242 -2.64 -5.21 -0.98
N ARG A 243 -1.71 -4.59 -1.73
CA ARG A 243 -1.58 -3.13 -1.86
C ARG A 243 -2.13 -2.59 -3.17
#